data_AF-A0A2M7KPQ6-F1
#
_entry.id   AF-A0A2M7KPQ6-F1
#
_cell.length_a   1.000
_cell.length_b   1.000
_cell.length_c   1.000
_cell.angle_alpha   90.00
_cell.angle_beta   90.00
_cell.angle_gamma   90.00
#
_symmetry.space_group_name_H-M   'P 1'
#
loop_
_entity.id
_entity.type
_entity.pdbx_description
1 polymer ?
#
loop_
_entity_poly.entity_id
_entity_poly.type
_entity_poly.pdbx_seq_one_letter_code
_entity_poly.pdbx_strand_id
1 'polypeptide(L)' 'MSPFVGVRDRRSGGTGAEVLATADWEGRMQPMVYVKRRGESRICYVALGHDAVVDHPAFRQLVVQDARQAAGVGS' A
#
# COMPACT_ATOMS: atom_id res chain seq x y z
N MET A 1 -17.68 -8.24 4.76
CA MET A 1 -16.45 -8.39 3.96
C MET A 1 -16.48 -7.30 2.91
N SER A 2 -15.79 -6.17 3.13
CA SER A 2 -15.72 -5.09 2.14
C SER A 2 -14.69 -5.46 1.07
N PRO A 3 -15.00 -5.30 -0.23
CA PRO A 3 -14.08 -5.62 -1.30
C PRO A 3 -12.97 -4.56 -1.37
N PHE A 4 -11.73 -5.01 -1.50
CA PHE A 4 -10.60 -4.15 -1.83
C PHE A 4 -10.81 -3.56 -3.23
N VAL A 5 -10.93 -2.24 -3.33
CA VAL A 5 -10.96 -1.55 -4.61
C VAL A 5 -9.53 -1.22 -5.01
N GLY A 6 -9.02 -1.96 -6.01
CA GLY A 6 -7.75 -1.67 -6.66
C GLY A 6 -7.85 -0.42 -7.52
N VAL A 7 -7.63 0.75 -6.93
CA VAL A 7 -7.52 2.02 -7.65
C VAL A 7 -6.08 2.51 -7.51
N ARG A 8 -5.36 2.56 -8.64
CA ARG A 8 -4.09 3.29 -8.78
C ARG A 8 -4.43 4.77 -8.98
N ASP A 9 -4.77 5.47 -7.90
CA ASP A 9 -4.88 6.93 -7.93
C ASP A 9 -3.48 7.52 -7.69
N ARG A 10 -2.81 7.93 -8.77
CA ARG A 10 -1.55 8.68 -8.70
C ARG A 10 -1.84 10.13 -8.30
N ARG A 11 -2.46 10.34 -7.15
CA ARG A 11 -2.63 11.67 -6.57
C ARG A 11 -1.53 11.93 -5.55
N SER A 12 -0.65 12.86 -5.93
CA SER A 12 0.32 13.51 -5.05
C SER A 12 -0.44 14.38 -4.03
N GLY A 13 -1.04 13.76 -3.02
CA GLY A 13 -1.46 14.47 -1.82
C GLY A 13 -0.22 15.07 -1.17
N GLY A 14 -0.18 16.40 -1.02
CA GLY A 14 0.99 17.15 -0.57
C GLY A 14 1.66 16.52 0.65
N THR A 15 2.98 16.35 0.58
CA THR A 15 3.90 15.60 1.47
C THR A 15 4.29 14.16 1.07
N GLY A 16 4.53 13.93 -0.23
CA GLY A 16 5.58 12.98 -0.67
C GLY A 16 5.33 11.48 -0.52
N ALA A 17 4.08 11.06 -0.36
CA ALA A 17 3.68 9.66 -0.38
C ALA A 17 2.82 9.32 -1.63
N GLU A 18 3.09 8.17 -2.25
CA GLU A 18 2.30 7.58 -3.33
C GLU A 18 1.39 6.50 -2.76
N VAL A 19 0.08 6.66 -2.86
CA VAL A 19 -0.90 5.68 -2.38
C VAL A 19 -1.10 4.59 -3.43
N LEU A 20 -0.95 3.32 -3.03
CA LEU A 20 -1.07 2.16 -3.90
C LEU A 20 -2.42 1.43 -3.74
N ALA A 21 -3.01 1.51 -2.55
CA ALA A 21 -4.31 0.93 -2.26
C ALA A 21 -5.05 1.71 -1.17
N THR A 22 -6.38 1.75 -1.28
CA THR A 22 -7.28 2.39 -0.32
C THR A 22 -8.42 1.45 0.06
N ALA A 23 -9.02 1.65 1.23
CA ALA A 23 -10.26 0.99 1.64
C ALA A 23 -11.26 2.02 2.17
N ASP A 24 -12.54 1.79 1.98
CA ASP A 24 -13.58 2.61 2.61
C ASP A 24 -13.63 2.32 4.12
N TRP A 25 -13.66 3.39 4.90
CA TRP A 25 -13.96 3.36 6.32
C TRP A 25 -14.86 4.56 6.65
N GLU A 26 -16.07 4.28 7.10
CA GLU A 26 -17.09 5.28 7.45
C GLU A 26 -17.38 6.30 6.31
N GLY A 27 -17.44 5.81 5.07
CA GLY A 27 -17.71 6.64 3.89
C GLY A 27 -16.52 7.49 3.44
N ARG A 28 -15.31 7.20 3.95
CA ARG A 28 -14.07 7.87 3.56
C ARG A 28 -13.04 6.84 3.11
N MET A 29 -12.42 7.10 1.96
CA MET A 29 -11.30 6.28 1.48
C MET A 29 -10.05 6.53 2.33
N GLN A 30 -9.59 5.49 3.01
CA GLN A 30 -8.38 5.49 3.82
C GLN A 30 -7.22 4.85 3.05
N PRO A 31 -6.01 5.40 3.09
CA PRO A 31 -4.83 4.78 2.48
C PRO A 31 -4.42 3.54 3.27
N MET A 32 -4.42 2.38 2.61
CA MET A 32 -4.04 1.10 3.22
C MET A 32 -2.62 0.70 2.87
N VAL A 33 -2.16 1.09 1.68
CA VAL A 33 -0.80 0.83 1.21
C VAL A 33 -0.26 2.10 0.56
N TYR A 34 0.92 2.54 0.97
CA TYR A 34 1.55 3.72 0.38
C TYR A 34 3.07 3.69 0.50
N VAL A 35 3.74 4.39 -0.42
CA VAL A 35 5.20 4.50 -0.48
C VAL A 35 5.60 5.95 -0.21
N LYS A 36 6.52 6.15 0.73
CA LYS A 36 7.11 7.46 1.00
C LYS A 36 8.59 7.48 0.63
N ARG A 37 9.06 8.56 0.02
CA ARG A 37 10.49 8.80 -0.20
C ARG A 37 11.09 9.54 0.99
N ARG A 38 12.29 9.12 1.41
CA ARG A 38 13.12 9.81 2.42
C ARG A 38 14.57 9.80 1.95
N GLY A 39 15.01 10.92 1.37
CA GLY A 39 16.26 10.95 0.60
C GLY A 39 16.17 9.97 -0.57
N GLU A 40 17.21 9.15 -0.76
CA GLU A 40 17.24 8.09 -1.76
C GLU A 40 16.48 6.81 -1.34
N SER A 41 16.04 6.72 -0.08
CA SER A 41 15.32 5.56 0.43
C SER A 41 13.82 5.60 0.10
N ARG A 42 13.24 4.42 -0.08
CA ARG A 42 11.79 4.21 -0.20
C ARG A 42 11.29 3.43 0.99
N ILE A 43 10.20 3.88 1.59
CA ILE A 43 9.55 3.25 2.73
C ILE A 43 8.15 2.84 2.28
N CYS A 44 7.86 1.54 2.30
CA CYS A 44 6.53 1.01 2.01
C CYS A 44 5.78 0.78 3.32
N TYR A 45 4.57 1.32 3.42
CA TYR A 45 3.68 1.17 4.57
C TYR A 45 2.49 0.30 4.17
N VAL A 46 2.20 -0.72 4.97
CA VAL A 46 1.03 -1.60 4.83
C VAL A 46 0.26 -1.55 6.14
N ALA A 47 -0.97 -1.02 6.10
CA ALA A 47 -1.86 -0.93 7.27
C ALA A 47 -2.57 -2.27 7.59
N LEU A 48 -2.46 -3.24 6.69
CA LEU A 48 -2.96 -4.61 6.85
C LEU A 48 -1.96 -5.46 7.65
N GLY A 49 -2.42 -6.55 8.26
CA GLY A 49 -1.54 -7.50 8.95
C GLY A 49 -1.99 -7.91 10.35
N HIS A 50 -3.16 -7.46 10.79
CA HIS A 50 -3.81 -8.05 11.96
C HIS A 50 -4.33 -9.45 11.63
N ASP A 51 -4.17 -10.40 12.56
CA ASP A 51 -4.67 -11.78 12.50
C ASP A 51 -4.25 -12.60 11.26
N ALA A 52 -5.13 -13.51 10.82
CA ALA A 52 -4.95 -14.47 9.72
C ALA A 52 -4.81 -13.84 8.32
N VAL A 53 -4.84 -12.50 8.21
CA VAL A 53 -4.63 -11.80 6.94
C VAL A 53 -3.24 -12.08 6.35
N VAL A 54 -2.26 -12.39 7.20
CA VAL A 54 -0.89 -12.76 6.78
C VAL A 54 -0.81 -14.03 5.94
N ASP A 55 -1.79 -14.92 6.08
CA ASP A 55 -1.87 -16.16 5.31
C ASP A 55 -2.62 -16.01 4.00
N HIS A 56 -3.32 -14.89 3.81
CA HIS A 56 -4.05 -14.63 2.58
C HIS A 56 -3.08 -14.45 1.40
N PRO A 57 -3.26 -15.18 0.28
CA PRO A 57 -2.33 -15.12 -0.87
C PRO A 57 -2.11 -13.69 -1.41
N ALA A 58 -3.18 -12.88 -1.45
CA ALA A 58 -3.08 -11.49 -1.91
C ALA A 58 -2.23 -10.61 -0.97
N PHE A 59 -2.28 -10.86 0.35
CA PHE A 59 -1.44 -10.12 1.30
C PHE A 59 0.04 -10.50 1.13
N ARG A 60 0.34 -11.79 0.98
CA ARG A 60 1.72 -12.26 0.71
C ARG A 60 2.26 -11.67 -0.60
N GLN A 61 1.44 -11.62 -1.65
CA GLN A 61 1.81 -11.00 -2.92
C GLN A 61 2.08 -9.51 -2.77
N LEU A 62 1.23 -8.80 -2.02
CA LEU A 62 1.42 -7.38 -1.72
C LEU A 62 2.75 -7.12 -1.03
N VAL A 63 3.08 -7.89 0.02
CA VAL A 63 4.35 -7.75 0.75
C VAL A 63 5.56 -7.97 -0.17
N VAL A 64 5.50 -8.95 -1.09
CA VAL A 64 6.57 -9.18 -2.07
C VAL A 64 6.71 -8.01 -3.04
N GLN A 65 5.60 -7.44 -3.52
CA GLN A 65 5.60 -6.30 -4.42
C GLN A 65 6.16 -5.05 -3.73
N ASP A 66 5.78 -4.80 -2.48
CA ASP A 66 6.29 -3.69 -1.68
C ASP A 66 7.79 -3.83 -1.39
N ALA A 67 8.26 -5.05 -1.07
CA ALA A 67 9.69 -5.30 -0.87
C ALA A 67 10.51 -5.02 -2.15
N ARG A 68 9.99 -5.42 -3.31
CA ARG A 68 10.59 -5.12 -4.63
C ARG A 68 10.64 -3.63 -4.91
N GLN A 69 9.54 -2.92 -4.65
CA GLN A 69 9.44 -1.47 -4.79
C GLN A 69 10.45 -0.74 -3.89
N ALA A 70 10.57 -1.17 -2.63
CA ALA A 70 11.53 -0.64 -1.67
C ALA A 70 12.98 -0.86 -2.11
N ALA A 71 13.30 -2.05 -2.64
CA ALA A 71 14.60 -2.37 -3.20
C ALA A 71 14.90 -1.62 -4.52
N GLY A 72 13.88 -0.98 -5.10
CA GLY A 72 13.98 -0.33 -6.40
C GLY A 72 14.09 -1.28 -7.58
N VAL A 73 13.63 -2.51 -7.37
CA VAL A 73 13.53 -3.55 -8.38
C VAL A 73 12.06 -3.59 -8.80
N GLY A 74 11.62 -2.63 -9.62
CA GLY A 74 10.24 -2.64 -10.13
C GLY A 74 9.88 -1.42 -10.98
N SER A 75 9.70 -1.65 -12.28
CA SER A 75 8.38 -2.01 -12.84
C SER A 75 8.57 -3.16 -13.82
#